data_AF-A0A9W4R556-F1
#
_entry.id   AF-A0A9W4R556-F1
#
_cell.length_a   1.000
_cell.length_b   1.000
_cell.length_c   1.000
_cell.angle_alpha   90.00
_cell.angle_beta   90.00
_cell.angle_gamma   90.00
#
_symmetry.space_group_name_H-M   'P 1'
#
loop_
_entity.id
_entity.type
_entity.pdbx_description
1 polymer ?
#
loop_
_entity_poly.entity_id
_entity_poly.type
_entity_poly.pdbx_seq_one_letter_code
_entity_poly.pdbx_strand_id
1 'polypeptide(L)'
;MKELNATGFITNRSRQIAASCLVNELQLDWRYGAAYFEQQLIDYDVAANWGNWQYIAGVGVDPRGGRHFNLAKQTQQYDPHGEYIAKWQGNEHCDAQLDDLDAADWPV
;
A
#
# COMPACT_ATOMS: atom_id res chain seq x y z
N MET A 1 1.80 3.16 -5.89
CA MET A 1 1.00 4.27 -5.35
C MET A 1 0.58 5.28 -6.41
N LYS A 2 1.45 5.68 -7.36
CA LYS A 2 1.08 6.58 -8.48
C LYS A 2 -0.22 6.18 -9.22
N GLU A 3 -0.41 4.89 -9.53
CA GLU A 3 -1.66 4.40 -10.14
C GLU A 3 -2.90 4.68 -9.28
N LEU A 4 -2.84 4.40 -7.98
CA LEU A 4 -3.94 4.62 -7.04
C LEU A 4 -4.35 6.09 -7.04
N ASN A 5 -3.38 6.98 -6.90
CA ASN A 5 -3.64 8.42 -6.77
C ASN A 5 -4.16 9.03 -8.08
N ALA A 6 -3.75 8.49 -9.22
CA ALA A 6 -4.19 8.97 -10.52
C ALA A 6 -5.58 8.45 -10.94
N THR A 7 -5.98 7.27 -10.46
CA THR A 7 -7.16 6.55 -11.00
C THR A 7 -8.19 6.16 -9.95
N GLY A 8 -7.85 6.22 -8.67
CA GLY A 8 -8.66 5.69 -7.58
C GLY A 8 -8.67 4.16 -7.51
N PHE A 9 -7.87 3.44 -8.31
CA PHE A 9 -7.89 1.98 -8.32
C PHE A 9 -6.49 1.39 -8.47
N ILE A 10 -6.23 0.27 -7.80
CA ILE A 10 -5.07 -0.61 -8.03
C ILE A 10 -5.50 -2.07 -7.93
N THR A 11 -4.79 -2.94 -8.65
CA THR A 11 -5.07 -4.38 -8.63
C THR A 11 -4.95 -4.98 -7.22
N ASN A 12 -5.68 -6.07 -6.95
CA ASN A 12 -5.59 -6.76 -5.66
C ASN A 12 -4.15 -7.19 -5.30
N ARG A 13 -3.34 -7.57 -6.29
CA ARG A 13 -1.93 -7.90 -6.09
C ARG A 13 -1.14 -6.67 -5.65
N SER A 14 -1.33 -5.54 -6.32
CA SER A 14 -0.73 -4.25 -5.95
C SER A 14 -1.13 -3.81 -4.54
N ARG A 15 -2.39 -4.03 -4.13
CA ARG A 15 -2.88 -3.75 -2.76
C ARG A 15 -2.11 -4.55 -1.71
N GLN A 16 -1.98 -5.86 -1.91
CA GLN A 16 -1.23 -6.75 -1.01
C GLN A 16 0.24 -6.36 -0.89
N ILE A 17 0.88 -6.04 -2.02
CA ILE A 17 2.30 -5.63 -2.06
C ILE A 17 2.49 -4.29 -1.33
N ALA A 18 1.62 -3.31 -1.57
CA ALA A 18 1.69 -2.00 -0.92
C ALA A 18 1.47 -2.12 0.59
N ALA A 19 0.47 -2.91 1.03
CA ALA A 19 0.21 -3.14 2.45
C ALA A 19 1.38 -3.85 3.13
N SER A 20 1.95 -4.88 2.50
CA SER A 20 3.13 -5.57 3.02
C SER A 20 4.31 -4.62 3.17
N CYS A 21 4.58 -3.82 2.13
CA CYS A 21 5.66 -2.82 2.11
C CYS A 21 5.55 -1.83 3.28
N LEU A 22 4.35 -1.28 3.48
CA LEU A 22 4.10 -0.32 4.55
C LEU A 22 4.34 -0.92 5.94
N VAL A 23 3.90 -2.16 6.15
CA VAL A 23 4.01 -2.82 7.46
C VAL A 23 5.41 -3.36 7.74
N ASN A 24 6.05 -4.01 6.77
CA ASN A 24 7.26 -4.79 7.04
C ASN A 24 8.55 -4.04 6.66
N GLU A 25 8.55 -3.36 5.52
CA GLU A 25 9.71 -2.62 5.01
C GLU A 25 9.80 -1.22 5.60
N LEU A 26 8.66 -0.51 5.71
CA LEU A 26 8.63 0.84 6.28
C LEU A 26 8.35 0.85 7.80
N GLN A 27 7.91 -0.28 8.36
CA GLN A 27 7.59 -0.43 9.79
C GLN A 27 6.59 0.62 10.30
N LEU A 28 5.65 1.02 9.45
CA LEU A 28 4.62 1.98 9.80
C LEU A 28 3.36 1.29 10.33
N ASP A 29 2.55 2.05 11.09
CA ASP A 29 1.25 1.58 11.54
C ASP A 29 0.33 1.32 10.33
N TRP A 30 -0.13 0.08 10.23
CA TRP A 30 -1.01 -0.38 9.14
C TRP A 30 -2.29 0.44 9.01
N ARG A 31 -2.77 1.05 10.11
CA ARG A 31 -3.99 1.87 10.12
C ARG A 31 -3.85 3.11 9.25
N TYR A 32 -2.64 3.67 9.11
CA TYR A 32 -2.41 4.79 8.20
C TYR A 32 -2.59 4.38 6.74
N GLY A 33 -2.09 3.19 6.38
CA GLY A 33 -2.32 2.63 5.05
C GLY A 33 -3.79 2.31 4.76
N ALA A 34 -4.50 1.74 5.76
CA ALA A 34 -5.92 1.47 5.66
C ALA A 34 -6.76 2.74 5.46
N ALA A 35 -6.49 3.79 6.26
CA ALA A 35 -7.14 5.08 6.15
C ALA A 35 -6.82 5.78 4.81
N TYR A 36 -5.58 5.68 4.33
CA TYR A 36 -5.23 6.20 3.01
C TYR A 36 -6.01 5.51 1.89
N PHE A 37 -6.11 4.18 1.95
CA PHE A 37 -6.89 3.42 0.97
C PHE A 37 -8.38 3.77 1.04
N GLU A 38 -8.92 4.04 2.22
CA GLU A 38 -10.29 4.52 2.39
C GLU A 38 -10.55 5.86 1.68
N GLN A 39 -9.58 6.77 1.71
CA GLN A 39 -9.72 8.05 1.03
C GLN A 39 -9.54 7.96 -0.48
N GLN A 40 -8.70 7.04 -0.97
CA GLN A 40 -8.29 7.01 -2.38
C GLN A 40 -9.06 5.99 -3.24
N LEU A 41 -9.52 4.87 -2.66
CA LEU A 41 -10.12 3.81 -3.45
C LEU A 41 -11.54 4.16 -3.91
N ILE A 42 -11.76 4.15 -5.21
CA ILE A 42 -13.10 4.32 -5.81
C ILE A 42 -14.03 3.15 -5.48
N ASP A 43 -13.46 1.97 -5.20
CA ASP A 43 -14.17 0.75 -4.82
C ASP A 43 -14.05 0.43 -3.32
N TYR A 44 -13.88 1.46 -2.49
CA TYR A 44 -13.77 1.28 -1.05
C TYR A 44 -15.00 0.56 -0.48
N ASP A 45 -14.71 -0.51 0.25
CA ASP A 45 -15.64 -1.18 1.15
C ASP A 45 -14.94 -1.35 2.50
N VAL A 46 -15.61 -0.94 3.58
CA VAL A 46 -15.03 -0.92 4.93
C VAL A 46 -14.58 -2.29 5.39
N ALA A 47 -15.39 -3.34 5.17
CA ALA A 47 -15.09 -4.68 5.64
C ALA A 47 -13.93 -5.28 4.84
N ALA A 48 -13.95 -5.13 3.51
CA ALA A 48 -12.92 -5.62 2.63
C ALA A 48 -11.59 -4.89 2.83
N ASN A 49 -11.59 -3.56 2.94
CA ASN A 49 -10.36 -2.78 3.11
C ASN A 49 -9.70 -3.09 4.47
N TRP A 50 -10.41 -2.78 5.56
CA TRP A 50 -9.85 -2.95 6.91
C TRP A 50 -9.59 -4.41 7.26
N GLY A 51 -10.39 -5.35 6.75
CA GLY A 51 -10.15 -6.79 6.92
C GLY A 51 -8.87 -7.26 6.22
N ASN A 52 -8.64 -6.85 4.96
CA ASN A 52 -7.42 -7.22 4.23
C ASN A 52 -6.17 -6.57 4.83
N TRP A 53 -6.27 -5.34 5.34
CA TRP A 53 -5.16 -4.70 6.04
C TRP A 53 -4.78 -5.42 7.34
N GLN A 54 -5.77 -5.75 8.19
CA GLN A 54 -5.54 -6.56 9.39
C GLN A 54 -4.92 -7.92 9.06
N TYR A 55 -5.35 -8.51 7.95
CA TYR A 55 -4.84 -9.79 7.45
C TYR A 55 -3.34 -9.71 7.13
N ILE A 56 -2.91 -8.69 6.39
CA ILE A 56 -1.51 -8.49 6.05
C ILE A 56 -0.68 -8.11 7.28
N ALA A 57 -1.21 -7.23 8.13
CA ALA A 57 -0.55 -6.77 9.35
C ALA A 57 -0.44 -7.86 10.45
N GLY A 58 -1.16 -8.97 10.31
CA GLY A 58 -1.10 -10.07 11.28
C GLY A 58 -1.79 -9.79 12.62
N VAL A 59 -2.65 -8.78 12.66
CA VAL A 59 -3.42 -8.39 13.85
C VAL A 59 -4.85 -8.97 13.84
N GLY A 60 -5.20 -9.70 12.78
CA GLY A 60 -6.48 -10.39 12.65
C GLY A 60 -6.51 -11.75 13.36
N VAL A 61 -7.56 -12.53 13.06
CA VAL A 61 -7.82 -13.83 13.69
C VAL A 61 -7.06 -15.02 13.07
N ASP A 62 -6.26 -14.80 12.01
CA ASP A 62 -5.49 -15.87 11.36
C ASP A 62 -4.32 -16.31 12.27
N PRO A 63 -4.28 -17.58 12.72
CA PRO A 63 -3.22 -18.07 13.61
C PRO A 63 -1.84 -18.09 12.94
N ARG A 64 -1.75 -17.94 11.62
CA ARG A 64 -0.47 -17.84 10.89
C ARG A 64 0.21 -16.49 11.07
N GLY A 65 -0.47 -15.48 11.62
CA GLY A 65 0.06 -14.13 11.82
C GLY A 65 0.15 -13.32 10.52
N GLY A 66 1.08 -12.36 10.49
CA GLY A 66 1.24 -11.44 9.37
C GLY A 66 1.79 -12.09 8.10
N ARG A 67 1.56 -11.44 6.95
CA ARG A 67 2.09 -11.88 5.66
C ARG A 67 3.12 -10.88 5.14
N HIS A 68 4.38 -11.31 5.11
CA HIS A 68 5.46 -10.57 4.48
C HIS A 68 5.67 -11.04 3.04
N PHE A 69 5.49 -10.14 2.08
CA PHE A 69 5.77 -10.40 0.68
C PHE A 69 7.19 -9.99 0.32
N ASN A 70 7.93 -10.90 -0.32
CA ASN A 70 9.21 -10.54 -0.94
C ASN A 70 8.96 -9.69 -2.20
N LEU A 71 9.21 -8.38 -2.12
CA LEU A 71 8.93 -7.43 -3.19
C LEU A 71 9.65 -7.79 -4.50
N ALA A 72 10.93 -8.17 -4.45
CA ALA A 72 11.69 -8.55 -5.64
C ALA A 72 11.07 -9.77 -6.35
N LYS A 73 10.65 -10.77 -5.59
CA LYS A 73 9.95 -11.95 -6.14
C LYS A 73 8.59 -11.58 -6.74
N GLN A 74 7.86 -10.66 -6.10
CA GLN A 74 6.57 -10.19 -6.63
C GLN A 74 6.76 -9.42 -7.94
N THR A 75 7.75 -8.54 -8.03
CA THR A 75 8.08 -7.83 -9.28
C THR A 75 8.48 -8.82 -10.38
N GLN A 76 9.36 -9.77 -10.09
CA GLN A 76 9.76 -10.78 -11.09
C GLN A 76 8.57 -11.62 -11.58
N GLN A 77 7.60 -11.90 -10.72
CA GLN A 77 6.45 -12.74 -11.07
C GLN A 77 5.34 -11.98 -11.80
N TYR A 78 5.05 -10.74 -11.40
CA TYR A 78 3.88 -9.98 -11.86
C TYR A 78 4.21 -8.81 -12.79
N ASP A 79 5.48 -8.41 -12.88
CA ASP A 79 5.97 -7.41 -13.81
C ASP A 79 7.38 -7.80 -14.36
N PRO A 80 7.52 -8.99 -14.99
CA PRO A 80 8.81 -9.53 -15.40
C PRO A 80 9.56 -8.65 -16.41
N HIS A 81 8.82 -7.84 -17.17
CA HIS A 81 9.36 -6.92 -18.17
C HIS A 81 9.43 -5.46 -17.69
N GLY A 82 9.01 -5.18 -16.45
CA GLY A 82 9.01 -3.82 -15.88
C GLY A 82 8.03 -2.86 -16.56
N GLU A 83 7.07 -3.36 -17.34
CA GLU A 83 6.12 -2.54 -18.10
C GLU A 83 5.20 -1.76 -17.17
N TYR A 84 4.73 -2.38 -16.09
CA TYR A 84 3.86 -1.73 -15.13
C TYR A 84 4.61 -0.65 -14.35
N ILE A 85 5.82 -0.95 -13.87
CA ILE A 85 6.69 0.02 -13.19
C ILE A 85 7.03 1.19 -14.12
N ALA A 86 7.38 0.92 -15.38
CA ALA A 86 7.71 1.96 -16.35
C ALA A 86 6.50 2.85 -16.67
N LYS A 87 5.32 2.25 -16.92
CA LYS A 87 4.07 2.98 -17.18
C LYS A 87 3.75 3.98 -16.08
N TRP A 88 3.93 3.57 -14.83
CA TRP A 88 3.64 4.39 -13.66
C TRP A 88 4.87 5.12 -13.12
N GLN A 89 5.97 5.18 -13.87
CA GLN A 89 7.18 5.93 -13.51
C GLN A 89 7.71 5.59 -12.10
N GLY A 90 7.70 4.32 -11.72
CA GLY A 90 8.05 3.88 -10.36
C GLY A 90 9.51 4.07 -9.96
N ASN A 91 10.40 4.31 -10.94
CA ASN A 91 11.84 4.50 -10.71
C ASN A 91 12.24 5.98 -10.56
N GLU A 92 11.31 6.91 -10.75
CA GLU A 92 11.60 8.34 -10.56
C GLU A 92 11.71 8.68 -9.07
N HIS A 93 12.67 9.54 -8.75
CA HIS A 93 12.82 10.04 -7.39
C HIS A 93 11.66 10.98 -7.03
N CYS A 94 11.14 10.85 -5.81
CA CYS A 94 10.14 11.78 -5.30
C CYS A 94 10.87 12.88 -4.54
N ASP A 95 10.97 14.07 -5.13
CA ASP A 95 11.54 15.27 -4.47
C ASP A 95 10.50 16.00 -3.59
N ALA A 96 9.42 15.32 -3.20
CA ALA A 96 8.40 15.93 -2.35
C ALA A 96 9.01 16.32 -1.00
N GLN A 97 8.84 17.58 -0.60
CA GLN A 97 9.11 17.97 0.78
C GLN A 97 8.16 17.21 1.69
N LEU A 98 8.72 16.51 2.68
CA LEU A 98 7.94 16.02 3.81
C LEU A 98 7.46 17.24 4.59
N ASP A 99 6.15 17.34 4.80
CA ASP A 99 5.58 18.26 5.76
C ASP A 99 5.54 17.63 7.15
N ASP A 100 5.45 18.49 8.16
CA ASP A 100 5.31 18.15 9.57
C ASP A 100 3.84 18.21 10.01
N LEU A 101 2.89 17.99 9.11
CA LEU A 101 1.45 18.13 9.36
C LEU A 101 0.73 16.77 9.31
N ASP A 102 -0.29 16.60 10.15
CA ASP A 102 -1.17 15.44 10.13
C ASP A 102 -2.33 15.60 9.13
N ALA A 103 -3.23 14.62 9.08
CA ALA A 103 -4.38 14.63 8.17
C ALA A 103 -5.43 15.74 8.47
N ALA A 104 -5.27 16.51 9.54
CA ALA A 104 -6.09 17.65 9.93
C ALA A 104 -5.28 18.97 9.94
N ASP A 105 -4.13 19.00 9.25
CA ASP A 105 -3.20 20.13 9.19
C ASP A 105 -2.59 20.51 10.56
N TRP A 106 -2.50 19.56 11.50
CA TRP A 106 -1.90 19.77 12.82
C TRP A 106 -0.43 19.35 12.86
N PRO A 107 0.48 20.12 13.50
CA PRO A 107 1.89 19.75 13.60
C PRO A 107 2.13 18.39 14.29
N VAL A 108 2.95 17.54 13.69
CA VAL A 108 3.36 16.19 14.15
C VAL A 108 4.67 16.23 14.93
#